data_AF-A0A1M5EJX9-F1
#
_entry.id   AF-A0A1M5EJX9-F1
#
_cell.length_a   1.000
_cell.length_b   1.000
_cell.length_c   1.000
_cell.angle_alpha   90.00
_cell.angle_beta   90.00
_cell.angle_gamma   90.00
#
_symmetry.space_group_name_H-M   'P 1'
#
loop_
_entity.id
_entity.type
_entity.pdbx_description
1 polymer ?
#
loop_
_entity_poly.entity_id
_entity_poly.type
_entity_poly.pdbx_seq_one_letter_code
_entity_poly.pdbx_strand_id
1 'polypeptide(L)'
;MSYKSIKKVKTVFIVEIDFRDSYLKGEAIGNHDHSGFMAYVVTDPCIQCKHTNCAAVCPVDAFREGPNFLVIDPFECIDCDACVAECPEEAIFPDDEVPLEWEDYIDLNDRLSEEWDDHVINEAKEPLPEVDEWSGRENKREHLVESWEEEIKPVE
;
A
#
# COMPACT_ATOMS: atom_id res chain seq x y z
N MET A 1 -53.42 -33.51 44.52
CA MET A 1 -52.28 -32.79 45.15
C MET A 1 -51.12 -32.70 44.17
N SER A 2 -50.21 -31.75 44.38
CA SER A 2 -48.77 -31.79 44.06
C SER A 2 -48.31 -32.61 42.84
N TYR A 3 -48.06 -31.91 41.73
CA TYR A 3 -46.88 -32.21 40.89
C TYR A 3 -45.90 -31.03 41.02
N LYS A 4 -44.60 -31.34 41.15
CA LYS A 4 -43.56 -30.39 41.58
C LYS A 4 -42.96 -29.60 40.41
N SER A 5 -42.51 -28.37 40.69
CA SER A 5 -41.46 -27.64 39.94
C SER A 5 -40.11 -28.37 40.05
N ILE A 6 -38.96 -28.00 39.45
CA ILE A 6 -38.41 -26.80 38.76
C ILE A 6 -37.45 -27.30 37.65
N LYS A 7 -36.80 -26.52 36.77
CA LYS A 7 -36.53 -25.06 36.61
C LYS A 7 -37.64 -24.40 35.73
N LYS A 8 -37.57 -23.35 34.90
CA LYS A 8 -36.56 -22.45 34.26
C LYS A 8 -35.56 -23.12 33.28
N VAL A 9 -34.92 -22.44 32.32
CA VAL A 9 -35.05 -21.06 31.82
C VAL A 9 -35.38 -21.10 30.32
N LYS A 10 -36.00 -20.04 29.76
CA LYS A 10 -35.98 -19.82 28.30
C LYS A 10 -34.63 -19.21 27.93
N THR A 11 -33.81 -19.91 27.16
CA THR A 11 -32.62 -19.30 26.54
C THR A 11 -33.08 -18.25 25.53
N VAL A 12 -32.50 -17.06 25.58
CA VAL A 12 -32.72 -16.03 24.57
C VAL A 12 -31.90 -16.43 23.34
N PHE A 13 -32.50 -16.42 22.16
CA PHE A 13 -31.75 -16.49 20.90
C PHE A 13 -31.01 -15.16 20.70
N ILE A 14 -29.84 -15.05 21.33
CA ILE A 14 -28.82 -14.09 20.95
C ILE A 14 -27.97 -14.78 19.87
N VAL A 15 -27.68 -14.08 18.79
CA VAL A 15 -26.70 -14.52 17.79
C VAL A 15 -25.29 -14.34 18.35
N GLU A 16 -24.87 -15.29 19.18
CA GLU A 16 -23.44 -15.52 19.42
C GLU A 16 -22.85 -16.09 18.13
N ILE A 17 -22.27 -15.20 17.30
CA ILE A 17 -21.54 -15.56 16.09
C ILE A 17 -20.26 -16.30 16.51
N ASP A 18 -19.92 -17.40 15.83
CA ASP A 18 -18.77 -18.28 16.08
C ASP A 18 -17.39 -17.64 15.76
N PHE A 19 -17.19 -16.38 16.15
CA PHE A 19 -15.97 -15.58 15.91
C PHE A 19 -14.70 -16.13 16.61
N ARG A 20 -14.83 -17.19 17.41
CA ARG A 20 -13.76 -17.73 18.26
C ARG A 20 -13.19 -19.08 17.80
N ASP A 21 -13.80 -19.71 16.79
CA ASP A 21 -13.45 -21.07 16.37
C ASP A 21 -12.82 -21.15 14.95
N SER A 22 -12.66 -20.02 14.25
CA SER A 22 -11.86 -19.90 13.03
C SER A 22 -10.36 -19.70 13.33
N TYR A 23 -10.05 -18.78 14.26
CA TYR A 23 -8.70 -18.35 14.65
C TYR A 23 -7.79 -19.47 15.17
N LEU A 24 -8.34 -20.65 15.49
CA LEU A 24 -7.60 -21.80 16.02
C LEU A 24 -7.43 -22.96 15.02
N LYS A 25 -7.93 -22.85 13.77
CA LYS A 25 -7.92 -23.98 12.81
C LYS A 25 -6.80 -23.94 11.76
N GLY A 26 -6.21 -22.79 11.48
CA GLY A 26 -5.07 -22.68 10.55
C GLY A 26 -5.37 -23.15 9.12
N GLU A 27 -6.63 -23.08 8.69
CA GLU A 27 -7.03 -23.38 7.31
C GLU A 27 -6.71 -22.14 6.45
N ALA A 28 -5.65 -22.24 5.65
CA ALA A 28 -5.14 -21.14 4.81
C ALA A 28 -6.10 -20.79 3.66
N ILE A 29 -7.07 -19.94 3.96
CA ILE A 29 -7.49 -18.89 3.02
C ILE A 29 -6.29 -17.93 2.80
N GLY A 30 -6.20 -17.29 1.62
CA GLY A 30 -4.98 -16.58 1.19
C GLY A 30 -4.38 -15.67 2.26
N ASN A 31 -3.11 -15.89 2.61
CA ASN A 31 -2.50 -15.29 3.79
C ASN A 31 -1.98 -13.88 3.48
N HIS A 32 -2.74 -12.84 3.82
CA HIS A 32 -2.18 -11.56 4.24
C HIS A 32 -2.68 -11.27 5.66
N ASP A 33 -1.77 -11.41 6.63
CA ASP A 33 -2.02 -11.10 8.03
C ASP A 33 -1.80 -9.59 8.20
N HIS A 34 -2.86 -8.79 7.99
CA HIS A 34 -2.83 -7.33 8.13
C HIS A 34 -2.71 -6.90 9.60
N SER A 35 -1.70 -7.39 10.31
CA SER A 35 -1.34 -7.02 11.67
C SER A 35 -0.41 -5.80 11.71
N GLY A 36 -0.76 -4.75 10.95
CA GLY A 36 -0.13 -3.42 11.01
C GLY A 36 1.38 -3.39 10.75
N PHE A 37 1.79 -3.62 9.50
CA PHE A 37 3.03 -3.02 9.01
C PHE A 37 2.75 -1.55 8.74
N MET A 38 3.11 -0.71 9.71
CA MET A 38 3.08 0.74 9.55
C MET A 38 4.02 1.11 8.41
N ALA A 39 3.48 1.84 7.45
CA ALA A 39 4.21 2.21 6.25
C ALA A 39 3.64 3.51 5.67
N TYR A 40 4.48 4.22 4.92
CA TYR A 40 4.03 5.28 4.04
C TYR A 40 3.73 4.70 2.65
N VAL A 41 2.71 5.22 1.99
CA VAL A 41 2.13 4.69 0.75
C VAL A 41 2.18 5.77 -0.31
N VAL A 42 2.77 5.45 -1.47
CA VAL A 42 2.76 6.35 -2.64
C VAL A 42 1.46 6.14 -3.42
N THR A 43 0.78 7.23 -3.76
CA THR A 43 -0.58 7.23 -4.35
C THR A 43 -0.63 7.88 -5.75
N ASP A 44 -1.82 7.89 -6.35
CA ASP A 44 -2.11 8.34 -7.73
C ASP A 44 -1.36 9.62 -8.20
N PRO A 45 -1.21 10.70 -7.41
CA PRO A 45 -0.56 11.92 -7.88
C PRO A 45 0.92 11.77 -8.23
N CYS A 46 1.62 10.71 -7.78
CA CYS A 46 3.02 10.47 -8.17
C CYS A 46 3.16 9.99 -9.63
N ILE A 47 2.16 9.28 -10.17
CA ILE A 47 2.22 8.66 -11.51
C ILE A 47 2.44 9.73 -12.59
N GLN A 48 3.36 9.45 -13.52
CA GLN A 48 3.83 10.38 -14.57
C GLN A 48 4.50 11.68 -14.08
N CYS A 49 4.58 11.93 -12.77
CA CYS A 49 5.32 13.06 -12.19
C CYS A 49 6.71 12.64 -11.73
N LYS A 50 6.79 11.63 -10.85
CA LYS A 50 8.02 10.97 -10.38
C LYS A 50 9.18 11.95 -10.08
N HIS A 51 8.95 12.91 -9.18
CA HIS A 51 9.97 13.92 -8.79
C HIS A 51 11.17 13.35 -8.02
N THR A 52 11.05 12.17 -7.39
CA THR A 52 12.10 11.45 -6.64
C THR A 52 12.71 12.12 -5.39
N ASN A 53 12.39 13.38 -5.06
CA ASN A 53 12.84 14.07 -3.84
C ASN A 53 12.71 13.22 -2.55
N CYS A 54 11.58 12.53 -2.39
CA CYS A 54 11.28 11.67 -1.26
C CYS A 54 12.28 10.52 -1.03
N ALA A 55 12.92 10.01 -2.10
CA ALA A 55 13.94 8.96 -2.01
C ALA A 55 15.24 9.48 -1.39
N ALA A 56 15.65 10.70 -1.73
CA ALA A 56 16.90 11.32 -1.26
C ALA A 56 16.90 11.71 0.23
N VAL A 57 15.73 11.65 0.90
CA VAL A 57 15.57 11.92 2.34
C VAL A 57 15.20 10.67 3.15
N CYS A 58 15.04 9.51 2.50
CA CYS A 58 14.75 8.26 3.18
C CYS A 58 15.98 7.78 3.97
N PRO A 59 15.91 7.60 5.30
CA PRO A 59 17.08 7.22 6.11
C PRO A 59 17.41 5.71 6.05
N VAL A 60 16.64 4.93 5.29
CA VAL A 60 16.65 3.46 5.24
C VAL A 60 16.52 2.92 3.80
N ASP A 61 16.62 3.78 2.78
CA ASP A 61 16.57 3.45 1.35
C ASP A 61 15.31 2.69 0.87
N ALA A 62 14.22 2.69 1.65
CA ALA A 62 12.98 1.93 1.43
C ALA A 62 12.13 2.30 0.19
N PHE A 63 12.66 3.03 -0.80
CA PHE A 63 11.97 3.33 -2.06
C PHE A 63 12.43 2.41 -3.19
N ARG A 64 11.48 1.84 -3.93
CA ARG A 64 11.73 1.10 -5.18
C ARG A 64 11.24 1.89 -6.38
N GLU A 65 11.99 1.84 -7.48
CA GLU A 65 11.79 2.68 -8.67
C GLU A 65 11.12 1.91 -9.82
N GLY A 66 9.89 2.31 -10.16
CA GLY A 66 9.24 1.91 -11.39
C GLY A 66 9.52 2.89 -12.55
N PRO A 67 9.15 2.53 -13.79
CA PRO A 67 9.33 3.39 -14.96
C PRO A 67 8.83 4.83 -14.76
N ASN A 68 7.57 5.00 -14.33
CA ASN A 68 6.92 6.30 -14.18
C ASN A 68 6.25 6.55 -12.81
N PHE A 69 6.67 5.79 -11.78
CA PHE A 69 6.13 5.80 -10.43
C PHE A 69 7.21 5.39 -9.42
N LEU A 70 6.99 5.63 -8.14
CA LEU A 70 7.78 5.08 -7.03
C LEU A 70 6.85 4.35 -6.08
N VAL A 71 7.37 3.35 -5.37
CA VAL A 71 6.68 2.72 -4.23
C VAL A 71 7.60 2.65 -3.02
N ILE A 72 6.99 2.46 -1.85
CA ILE A 72 7.69 2.28 -0.58
C ILE A 72 7.54 0.81 -0.15
N ASP A 73 8.66 0.20 0.25
CA ASP A 73 8.70 -1.13 0.85
C ASP A 73 8.16 -1.06 2.30
N PRO A 74 7.07 -1.77 2.64
CA PRO A 74 6.46 -1.70 3.97
C PRO A 74 7.24 -2.49 5.05
N PHE A 75 8.22 -3.32 4.67
CA PHE A 75 9.09 -4.05 5.58
C PHE A 75 10.39 -3.29 5.89
N GLU A 76 10.83 -2.40 5.00
CA GLU A 76 11.97 -1.51 5.21
C GLU A 76 11.59 -0.12 5.78
N CYS A 77 10.33 0.30 5.63
CA CYS A 77 9.88 1.58 6.18
C CYS A 77 9.98 1.64 7.72
N ILE A 78 10.20 2.84 8.26
CA ILE A 78 10.35 3.10 9.71
C ILE A 78 9.58 4.34 10.20
N ASP A 79 8.54 4.72 9.46
CA ASP A 79 7.56 5.76 9.83
C ASP A 79 8.13 7.13 10.21
N CYS A 80 9.23 7.51 9.55
CA CYS A 80 10.00 8.69 9.93
C CYS A 80 9.46 10.05 9.44
N ASP A 81 8.33 10.08 8.71
CA ASP A 81 7.65 11.28 8.15
C ASP A 81 8.47 12.13 7.15
N ALA A 82 9.77 11.84 7.00
CA ALA A 82 10.72 12.66 6.23
C ALA A 82 10.36 12.84 4.74
N CYS A 83 9.67 11.86 4.14
CA CYS A 83 9.34 11.84 2.72
C CYS A 83 8.10 12.67 2.32
N VAL A 84 7.18 12.94 3.24
CA VAL A 84 5.87 13.56 2.95
C VAL A 84 6.06 15.00 2.47
N ALA A 85 6.75 15.82 3.28
CA ALA A 85 6.96 17.25 3.01
C ALA A 85 7.86 17.55 1.79
N GLU A 86 8.56 16.53 1.27
CA GLU A 86 9.42 16.62 0.10
C GLU A 86 8.72 16.21 -1.22
N CYS A 87 7.46 15.74 -1.17
CA CYS A 87 6.70 15.35 -2.36
C CYS A 87 5.91 16.55 -2.94
N PRO A 88 6.25 17.10 -4.13
CA PRO A 88 5.56 18.28 -4.68
C PRO A 88 4.11 18.04 -5.11
N GLU A 89 3.72 16.76 -5.26
CA GLU A 89 2.38 16.33 -5.67
C GLU A 89 1.50 15.91 -4.47
N GLU A 90 1.99 16.07 -3.23
CA GLU A 90 1.31 15.64 -1.99
C GLU A 90 0.89 14.14 -2.03
N ALA A 91 1.68 13.30 -2.71
CA ALA A 91 1.31 11.94 -3.12
C ALA A 91 1.64 10.83 -2.11
N ILE A 92 2.05 11.16 -0.88
CA ILE A 92 2.57 10.20 0.11
C ILE A 92 1.83 10.36 1.43
N PHE A 93 1.22 9.27 1.91
CA PHE A 93 0.36 9.23 3.10
C PHE A 93 0.80 8.07 4.01
N PRO A 94 0.65 8.13 5.35
CA PRO A 94 0.73 6.93 6.19
C PRO A 94 -0.46 6.00 5.90
N ASP A 95 -0.30 4.69 6.12
CA ASP A 95 -1.28 3.67 5.75
C ASP A 95 -2.69 3.89 6.35
N ASP A 96 -2.79 4.51 7.53
CA ASP A 96 -4.06 4.81 8.20
C ASP A 96 -4.70 6.16 7.85
N GLU A 97 -4.03 7.01 7.05
CA GLU A 97 -4.58 8.26 6.51
C GLU A 97 -4.71 8.27 4.96
N VAL A 98 -4.47 7.13 4.28
CA VAL A 98 -4.71 6.99 2.83
C VAL A 98 -6.18 7.29 2.49
N PRO A 99 -6.47 8.18 1.51
CA PRO A 99 -7.84 8.42 1.04
C PRO A 99 -8.54 7.15 0.53
N LEU A 100 -9.83 7.00 0.84
CA LEU A 100 -10.69 5.86 0.44
C LEU A 100 -10.67 5.54 -1.07
N GLU A 101 -10.39 6.53 -1.92
CA GLU A 101 -10.27 6.34 -3.37
C GLU A 101 -8.93 5.73 -3.82
N TRP A 102 -7.95 5.65 -2.92
CA TRP A 102 -6.60 5.10 -3.13
C TRP A 102 -6.25 3.98 -2.14
N GLU A 103 -7.21 3.37 -1.43
CA GLU A 103 -6.96 2.22 -0.54
C GLU A 103 -6.26 1.05 -1.25
N ASP A 104 -6.48 0.87 -2.58
CA ASP A 104 -5.79 -0.16 -3.38
C ASP A 104 -4.29 0.12 -3.58
N TYR A 105 -3.82 1.34 -3.29
CA TYR A 105 -2.40 1.67 -3.37
C TYR A 105 -1.58 1.04 -2.23
N ILE A 106 -2.20 0.60 -1.13
CA ILE A 106 -1.52 -0.11 -0.04
C ILE A 106 -0.97 -1.44 -0.57
N ASP A 107 -1.86 -2.31 -1.06
CA ASP A 107 -1.51 -3.60 -1.69
C ASP A 107 -0.62 -3.41 -2.95
N LEU A 108 -0.74 -2.25 -3.63
CA LEU A 108 0.09 -1.91 -4.79
C LEU A 108 1.54 -1.60 -4.41
N ASN A 109 1.77 -0.88 -3.31
CA ASN A 109 3.11 -0.56 -2.84
C ASN A 109 3.82 -1.83 -2.35
N ASP A 110 3.14 -2.66 -1.54
CA ASP A 110 3.62 -3.97 -1.09
C ASP A 110 4.08 -4.83 -2.28
N ARG A 111 3.16 -5.14 -3.22
CA ARG A 111 3.46 -5.96 -4.40
C ARG A 111 4.58 -5.38 -5.27
N LEU A 112 4.52 -4.10 -5.62
CA LEU A 112 5.51 -3.52 -6.52
C LEU A 112 6.87 -3.31 -5.83
N SER A 113 6.93 -3.27 -4.50
CA SER A 113 8.21 -3.30 -3.79
C SER A 113 8.92 -4.66 -3.91
N GLU A 114 8.17 -5.78 -3.88
CA GLU A 114 8.71 -7.11 -4.18
C GLU A 114 9.07 -7.25 -5.68
N GLU A 115 8.22 -6.78 -6.60
CA GLU A 115 8.48 -6.86 -8.05
C GLU A 115 9.64 -5.97 -8.53
N TRP A 116 9.98 -4.90 -7.80
CA TRP A 116 11.05 -3.95 -8.13
C TRP A 116 12.20 -3.94 -7.10
N ASP A 117 12.42 -5.03 -6.35
CA ASP A 117 13.42 -5.07 -5.27
C ASP A 117 14.85 -4.71 -5.71
N ASP A 118 15.24 -5.05 -6.94
CA ASP A 118 16.54 -4.70 -7.52
C ASP A 118 16.66 -3.24 -8.01
N HIS A 119 15.58 -2.46 -7.95
CA HIS A 119 15.48 -1.06 -8.38
C HIS A 119 15.39 -0.07 -7.21
N VAL A 120 16.20 -0.28 -6.15
CA VAL A 120 16.33 0.67 -5.02
C VAL A 120 16.75 2.06 -5.49
N ILE A 121 16.07 3.10 -4.99
CA ILE A 121 16.43 4.52 -5.23
C ILE A 121 16.62 5.27 -3.91
N ASN A 122 17.76 5.93 -3.78
CA ASN A 122 18.17 6.71 -2.59
C ASN A 122 18.80 8.08 -2.95
N GLU A 123 18.62 8.53 -4.21
CA GLU A 123 19.03 9.85 -4.69
C GLU A 123 17.94 10.52 -5.53
N ALA A 124 17.94 11.85 -5.59
CA ALA A 124 17.01 12.60 -6.42
C ALA A 124 17.55 12.73 -7.85
N LYS A 125 16.68 12.48 -8.82
CA LYS A 125 16.90 12.55 -10.26
C LYS A 125 16.10 13.71 -10.85
N GLU A 126 16.36 14.07 -12.11
CA GLU A 126 15.48 14.99 -12.83
C GLU A 126 14.07 14.36 -12.98
N PRO A 127 12.97 15.12 -12.77
CA PRO A 127 11.60 14.64 -12.99
C PRO A 127 11.34 14.18 -14.43
N LEU A 128 10.20 13.52 -14.66
CA LEU A 128 9.81 13.09 -16.00
C LEU A 128 9.59 14.29 -16.95
N PRO A 129 9.96 14.21 -18.24
CA PRO A 129 9.93 15.36 -19.16
C PRO A 129 8.57 16.03 -19.37
N GLU A 130 7.48 15.32 -19.05
CA GLU A 130 6.09 15.80 -19.20
C GLU A 130 5.46 16.18 -17.84
N VAL A 131 6.23 16.29 -16.75
CA VAL A 131 5.67 16.53 -15.39
C VAL A 131 4.78 17.78 -15.30
N ASP A 132 5.12 18.86 -15.99
CA ASP A 132 4.30 20.09 -16.09
C ASP A 132 2.91 19.84 -16.72
N GLU A 133 2.76 18.77 -17.53
CA GLU A 133 1.48 18.36 -18.08
C GLU A 133 0.68 17.46 -17.14
N TRP A 134 1.35 16.62 -16.34
CA TRP A 134 0.76 15.57 -15.49
C TRP A 134 0.53 15.98 -14.02
N SER A 135 1.18 17.06 -13.57
CA SER A 135 1.05 17.59 -12.22
C SER A 135 -0.39 18.05 -11.95
N GLY A 136 -0.94 17.68 -10.80
CA GLY A 136 -2.33 18.00 -10.42
C GLY A 136 -3.43 17.39 -11.31
N ARG A 137 -3.15 16.38 -12.15
CA ARG A 137 -4.19 15.53 -12.75
C ARG A 137 -4.59 14.41 -11.79
N GLU A 138 -5.88 14.11 -11.75
CA GLU A 138 -6.50 13.00 -11.00
C GLU A 138 -6.64 11.73 -11.89
N ASN A 139 -6.81 10.57 -11.26
CA ASN A 139 -7.13 9.27 -11.89
C ASN A 139 -6.00 8.72 -12.81
N LYS A 140 -4.74 8.99 -12.47
CA LYS A 140 -3.56 8.59 -13.26
C LYS A 140 -3.24 7.09 -13.20
N ARG A 141 -3.91 6.29 -12.37
CA ARG A 141 -3.78 4.81 -12.25
C ARG A 141 -3.75 4.09 -13.60
N GLU A 142 -4.53 4.52 -14.59
CA GLU A 142 -4.57 3.90 -15.94
C GLU A 142 -3.31 4.15 -16.79
N HIS A 143 -2.42 5.02 -16.33
CA HIS A 143 -1.14 5.34 -16.97
C HIS A 143 0.08 4.77 -16.24
N LEU A 144 -0.10 3.98 -15.17
CA LEU A 144 1.01 3.30 -14.52
C LEU A 144 1.66 2.29 -15.49
N VAL A 145 3.00 2.35 -15.62
CA VAL A 145 3.78 1.39 -16.38
C VAL A 145 4.53 0.51 -15.37
N GLU A 146 4.13 -0.76 -15.26
CA GLU A 146 4.65 -1.64 -14.20
C GLU A 146 5.97 -2.38 -14.57
N SER A 147 6.40 -2.34 -15.84
CA SER A 147 7.61 -3.06 -16.31
C SER A 147 8.51 -2.23 -17.24
N TRP A 148 9.82 -2.49 -17.16
CA TRP A 148 10.87 -1.77 -17.89
C TRP A 148 11.20 -2.34 -19.30
N GLU A 149 10.57 -3.45 -19.72
CA GLU A 149 11.03 -4.25 -20.88
C GLU A 149 10.83 -3.60 -22.27
N GLU A 150 10.04 -2.54 -22.39
CA GLU A 150 9.66 -1.95 -23.68
C GLU A 150 10.84 -1.36 -24.50
N GLU A 151 11.94 -0.98 -23.84
CA GLU A 151 13.13 -0.39 -24.48
C GLU A 151 14.07 -1.41 -25.16
N ILE A 152 13.97 -2.72 -24.88
CA ILE A 152 14.81 -3.74 -25.53
C ILE A 152 14.15 -4.26 -26.81
N LYS A 153 14.09 -3.40 -27.83
CA LYS A 153 13.81 -3.81 -29.22
C LYS A 153 15.10 -3.70 -30.06
N PRO A 154 15.85 -4.82 -30.27
CA PRO A 154 16.98 -4.83 -31.18
C PRO A 154 16.55 -4.40 -32.59
N VAL A 155 17.28 -3.45 -33.18
CA VAL A 155 17.10 -3.06 -34.58
C VAL A 155 17.95 -3.97 -35.46
N GLU A 156 17.32 -5.00 -36.03
CA GLU A 156 17.87 -5.82 -37.13
C GLU A 156 17.55 -5.22 -38.51
#